data_AF-A0A0F4J2J7-F1
#
_entry.id   AF-A0A0F4J2J7-F1
#
_cell.length_a   1.000
_cell.length_b   1.000
_cell.length_c   1.000
_cell.angle_alpha   90.00
_cell.angle_beta   90.00
_cell.angle_gamma   90.00
#
_symmetry.space_group_name_H-M   'P 1'
#
loop_
_entity.id
_entity.type
_entity.pdbx_description
1 polymer ?
#
loop_
_entity_poly.entity_id
_entity_poly.type
_entity_poly.pdbx_seq_one_letter_code
_entity_poly.pdbx_strand_id
1 'polypeptide(L)'
;MHDRPRLEEAIDVLRAELDVGRSTKTELTTRAAWLAFMRFARQRFATAPTPDSDGLLFQYGTYAFSGRPMFTVDLTRQFDVSDDKGEHEHYLQVHCELRYEREPVLDALGSFDSWFFHDTNGDLDEWFAAMERHLELLLARRPSEIDVYEEPV
;
A
#
# COMPACT_ATOMS: atom_id res chain seq x y z
N MET A 1 -18.72 10.44 17.52
CA MET A 1 -17.77 9.35 17.23
C MET A 1 -18.25 8.77 15.91
N HIS A 2 -17.60 9.10 14.80
CA HIS A 2 -17.96 8.47 13.52
C HIS A 2 -17.51 7.02 13.63
N ASP A 3 -18.39 6.09 13.23
CA ASP A 3 -18.07 4.67 13.21
C ASP A 3 -16.85 4.49 12.30
N ARG A 4 -15.78 3.87 12.82
CA ARG A 4 -14.60 3.57 11.98
C ARG A 4 -14.99 2.46 11.00
N PRO A 5 -14.53 2.51 9.74
CA PRO A 5 -14.74 1.41 8.82
C PRO A 5 -14.12 0.13 9.38
N ARG A 6 -14.75 -0.99 9.08
CA ARG A 6 -14.27 -2.33 9.45
C ARG A 6 -13.16 -2.78 8.51
N LEU A 7 -12.40 -3.80 8.94
CA LEU A 7 -11.25 -4.30 8.17
C LEU A 7 -11.68 -4.87 6.82
N GLU A 8 -12.87 -5.49 6.76
CA GLU A 8 -13.44 -6.05 5.53
C GLU A 8 -13.81 -4.99 4.50
N GLU A 9 -13.90 -3.72 4.90
CA GLU A 9 -14.17 -2.60 3.99
C GLU A 9 -12.87 -2.00 3.42
N ALA A 10 -11.69 -2.44 3.89
CA ALA A 10 -10.42 -1.79 3.59
C ALA A 10 -10.07 -1.79 2.10
N ILE A 11 -10.25 -2.92 1.41
CA ILE A 11 -10.00 -3.01 -0.03
C ILE A 11 -10.93 -2.10 -0.84
N ASP A 12 -12.19 -1.99 -0.43
CA ASP A 12 -13.17 -1.14 -1.10
C ASP A 12 -12.88 0.34 -0.88
N VAL A 13 -12.42 0.72 0.31
CA VAL A 13 -11.91 2.08 0.58
C VAL A 13 -10.72 2.40 -0.31
N LEU A 14 -9.73 1.50 -0.41
CA LEU A 14 -8.57 1.71 -1.29
C LEU A 14 -8.99 1.83 -2.76
N ARG A 15 -9.88 0.97 -3.25
CA ARG A 15 -10.41 1.03 -4.61
C ARG A 15 -11.11 2.36 -4.89
N ALA A 16 -11.96 2.82 -3.96
CA ALA A 16 -12.63 4.11 -4.09
C ALA A 16 -11.62 5.27 -4.19
N GLU A 17 -10.55 5.24 -3.39
CA GLU A 17 -9.49 6.25 -3.45
C GLU A 17 -8.72 6.26 -4.76
N LEU A 18 -8.47 5.07 -5.32
CA LEU A 18 -7.84 4.91 -6.63
C LEU A 18 -8.74 5.44 -7.75
N ASP A 19 -10.06 5.21 -7.68
CA ASP A 19 -11.04 5.68 -8.66
C ASP A 19 -11.19 7.22 -8.67
N VAL A 20 -11.12 7.86 -7.50
CA VAL A 20 -11.01 9.33 -7.40
C VAL A 20 -9.79 9.83 -8.16
N GLY A 21 -8.65 9.13 -8.06
CA GLY A 21 -7.42 9.44 -8.79
C GLY A 21 -7.51 9.26 -10.31
N ARG A 22 -8.40 8.39 -10.81
CA ARG A 22 -8.61 8.12 -12.24
C ARG A 22 -9.49 9.15 -12.96
N SER A 23 -10.27 9.95 -12.24
CA SER A 23 -11.37 10.76 -12.80
C SER A 23 -10.97 11.92 -13.74
N THR A 24 -9.70 12.03 -14.16
CA THR A 24 -9.22 13.06 -15.11
C THR A 24 -8.37 12.52 -16.29
N LYS A 25 -7.87 11.28 -16.20
CA LYS A 25 -7.10 10.59 -17.25
C LYS A 25 -7.49 9.12 -17.15
N THR A 26 -7.85 8.49 -18.26
CA THR A 26 -8.32 7.09 -18.36
C THR A 26 -7.37 6.05 -17.74
N GLU A 27 -6.16 6.45 -17.33
CA GLU A 27 -5.12 5.60 -16.77
C GLU A 27 -4.55 6.20 -15.48
N LEU A 28 -4.36 5.34 -14.47
CA LEU A 28 -3.81 5.71 -13.16
C LEU A 28 -2.28 5.80 -13.24
N THR A 29 -1.72 6.94 -12.80
CA THR A 29 -0.26 7.16 -12.71
C THR A 29 0.28 6.72 -11.35
N THR A 30 1.58 6.49 -11.24
CA THR A 30 2.24 6.22 -9.94
C THR A 30 1.95 7.30 -8.92
N ARG A 31 2.03 8.58 -9.31
CA ARG A 31 1.67 9.69 -8.43
C ARG A 31 0.22 9.60 -7.95
N ALA A 32 -0.71 9.28 -8.84
CA ALA A 32 -2.12 9.18 -8.47
C ALA A 32 -2.38 7.98 -7.52
N ALA A 33 -1.74 6.83 -7.76
CA ALA A 33 -1.79 5.68 -6.87
C ALA A 33 -1.18 5.98 -5.50
N TRP A 34 -0.01 6.64 -5.46
CA TRP A 34 0.62 7.08 -4.20
C TRP A 34 -0.28 8.04 -3.41
N LEU A 35 -0.88 9.04 -4.08
CA LEU A 35 -1.82 9.97 -3.43
C LEU A 35 -3.06 9.25 -2.89
N ALA A 36 -3.58 8.25 -3.62
CA ALA A 36 -4.71 7.43 -3.17
C ALA A 36 -4.33 6.59 -1.94
N PHE A 37 -3.16 5.94 -1.97
CA PHE A 37 -2.65 5.18 -0.84
C PHE A 37 -2.43 6.07 0.39
N MET A 38 -1.91 7.29 0.25
CA MET A 38 -1.79 8.21 1.38
C MET A 38 -3.14 8.59 2.01
N ARG A 39 -4.21 8.74 1.21
CA ARG A 39 -5.55 9.02 1.74
C ARG A 39 -6.12 7.80 2.45
N PHE A 40 -5.98 6.62 1.85
CA PHE A 40 -6.33 5.34 2.46
C PHE A 40 -5.58 5.10 3.79
N ALA A 41 -4.26 5.31 3.82
CA ALA A 41 -3.41 5.16 5.00
C ALA A 41 -3.78 6.10 6.15
N ARG A 42 -4.28 7.31 5.86
CA ARG A 42 -4.77 8.23 6.89
C ARG A 42 -6.10 7.81 7.51
N GLN A 43 -6.89 6.99 6.82
CA GLN A 43 -8.13 6.45 7.36
C GLN A 43 -7.81 5.49 8.52
N ARG A 44 -8.32 5.78 9.72
CA ARG A 44 -8.23 4.85 10.86
C ARG A 44 -9.35 3.81 10.76
N PHE A 45 -8.99 2.54 10.87
CA PHE A 45 -9.91 1.40 10.87
C PHE A 45 -10.19 0.93 12.29
N ALA A 46 -11.20 0.07 12.45
CA ALA A 46 -11.53 -0.60 13.70
C ALA A 46 -10.58 -1.78 13.96
N THR A 47 -9.35 -1.49 14.40
CA THR A 47 -8.34 -2.49 14.79
C THR A 47 -8.28 -2.64 16.31
N ALA A 48 -7.69 -3.75 16.78
CA ALA A 48 -7.28 -3.86 18.17
C ALA A 48 -6.31 -2.71 18.53
N PRO A 49 -6.30 -2.25 19.80
CA PRO A 49 -5.44 -1.14 20.23
C PRO A 49 -4.03 -1.64 20.59
N THR A 50 -3.40 -2.46 19.74
CA THR A 50 -1.99 -2.87 19.91
C THR A 50 -1.10 -2.20 18.87
N PRO A 51 0.19 -1.95 19.19
CA PRO A 51 1.08 -1.18 18.31
C PRO A 51 1.36 -1.81 16.94
N ASP A 52 1.02 -3.08 16.73
CA ASP A 52 1.25 -3.87 15.53
C ASP A 52 -0.03 -4.20 14.76
N SER A 53 -1.21 -3.75 15.23
CA SER A 53 -2.49 -4.10 14.60
C SER A 53 -2.79 -3.41 13.27
N ASP A 54 -2.06 -2.36 12.92
CA ASP A 54 -2.34 -1.54 11.73
C ASP A 54 -1.02 -0.99 11.16
N GLY A 55 -0.43 -1.77 10.26
CA GLY A 55 0.84 -1.50 9.61
C GLY A 55 0.66 -1.04 8.16
N LEU A 56 1.48 -0.09 7.74
CA LEU A 56 1.70 0.27 6.34
C LEU A 56 3.07 -0.26 5.93
N LEU A 57 3.14 -0.88 4.76
CA LEU A 57 4.38 -1.31 4.16
C LEU A 57 4.51 -0.67 2.78
N PHE A 58 5.65 -0.02 2.56
CA PHE A 58 6.10 0.37 1.24
C PHE A 58 7.26 -0.53 0.86
N GLN A 59 7.18 -1.20 -0.29
CA GLN A 59 8.27 -2.01 -0.78
C GLN A 59 8.41 -1.91 -2.30
N TYR A 60 9.62 -2.15 -2.79
CA TYR A 60 9.84 -2.38 -4.21
C TYR A 60 10.96 -3.39 -4.46
N GLY A 61 10.93 -4.00 -5.63
CA GLY A 61 11.95 -4.91 -6.10
C GLY A 61 11.60 -5.49 -7.47
N THR A 62 12.49 -6.29 -8.04
CA THR A 62 12.24 -6.99 -9.30
C THR A 62 11.86 -8.44 -9.03
N TYR A 63 10.62 -8.83 -9.36
CA TYR A 63 10.06 -10.15 -9.09
C TYR A 63 9.46 -10.76 -10.36
N ALA A 64 9.40 -12.09 -10.42
CA ALA A 64 8.90 -12.83 -11.57
C ALA A 64 7.54 -13.52 -11.32
N PHE A 65 6.61 -12.85 -10.63
CA PHE A 65 5.30 -13.42 -10.25
C PHE A 65 4.45 -13.83 -11.46
N SER A 66 4.53 -13.08 -12.56
CA SER A 66 3.82 -13.37 -13.82
C SER A 66 4.62 -14.27 -14.80
N GLY A 67 5.72 -14.88 -14.34
CA GLY A 67 6.65 -15.63 -15.19
C GLY A 67 7.64 -14.76 -15.99
N ARG A 68 7.45 -13.43 -15.99
CA ARG A 68 8.42 -12.44 -16.49
C ARG A 68 8.88 -11.55 -15.35
N PRO A 69 10.19 -11.29 -15.18
CA PRO A 69 10.67 -10.38 -14.14
C PRO A 69 10.20 -8.96 -14.43
N MET A 70 9.52 -8.34 -13.47
CA MET A 70 9.01 -6.98 -13.53
C MET A 70 9.47 -6.22 -12.28
N PHE A 71 9.73 -4.93 -12.44
CA PHE A 71 9.95 -4.06 -11.27
C PHE A 71 8.58 -3.76 -10.67
N THR A 72 8.38 -4.08 -9.40
CA THR A 72 7.12 -3.91 -8.68
C THR A 72 7.34 -2.96 -7.53
N VAL A 73 6.46 -1.97 -7.41
CA VAL A 73 6.23 -1.24 -6.16
C VAL A 73 4.97 -1.82 -5.54
N ASP A 74 5.02 -2.25 -4.29
CA ASP A 74 3.85 -2.70 -3.55
C ASP A 74 3.60 -1.75 -2.37
N LEU A 75 2.37 -1.21 -2.36
CA LEU A 75 1.84 -0.34 -1.33
C LEU A 75 0.84 -1.17 -0.51
N THR A 76 1.29 -1.68 0.63
CA THR A 76 0.53 -2.64 1.42
C THR A 76 0.04 -1.99 2.71
N ARG A 77 -1.13 -2.44 3.17
CA ARG A 77 -1.58 -2.22 4.55
C ARG A 77 -1.92 -3.56 5.19
N GLN A 78 -1.40 -3.81 6.38
CA GLN A 78 -1.60 -5.02 7.15
C GLN A 78 -2.43 -4.70 8.39
N PHE A 79 -3.44 -5.53 8.65
CA PHE A 79 -4.25 -5.47 9.85
C PHE A 79 -4.14 -6.76 10.65
N ASP A 80 -4.05 -6.64 11.97
CA ASP A 80 -4.24 -7.78 12.88
C ASP A 80 -5.74 -8.09 12.99
N VAL A 81 -6.10 -9.33 12.67
CA VAL A 81 -7.45 -9.86 12.83
C VAL A 81 -7.47 -10.76 14.06
N SER A 82 -8.35 -10.44 15.00
CA SER A 82 -8.55 -11.23 16.22
C SER A 82 -9.86 -12.00 16.19
N ASP A 83 -9.91 -13.14 16.87
CA ASP A 83 -11.10 -13.97 17.03
C ASP A 83 -12.13 -13.34 18.01
N ASP A 84 -13.25 -14.03 18.23
CA ASP A 84 -14.31 -13.61 19.17
C ASP A 84 -13.84 -13.47 20.63
N LYS A 85 -12.64 -13.97 20.97
CA LYS A 85 -12.01 -13.86 22.30
C LYS A 85 -10.96 -12.76 22.36
N GLY A 86 -10.69 -12.09 21.23
CA GLY A 86 -9.64 -11.08 21.11
C GLY A 86 -8.24 -11.68 21.04
N GLU A 87 -8.11 -12.97 20.69
CA GLU A 87 -6.83 -13.60 20.41
C GLU A 87 -6.49 -13.42 18.92
N HIS A 88 -5.21 -13.18 18.60
CA HIS A 88 -4.74 -13.10 17.22
C HIS A 88 -5.13 -14.36 16.44
N GLU A 89 -5.78 -14.16 15.29
CA GLU A 89 -6.13 -15.23 14.35
C GLU A 89 -5.18 -15.25 13.15
N HIS A 90 -5.07 -14.14 12.43
CA HIS A 90 -4.22 -13.98 11.24
C HIS A 90 -4.00 -12.49 10.94
N TYR A 91 -3.13 -12.21 9.97
CA TYR A 91 -3.05 -10.86 9.40
C TYR A 91 -3.83 -10.78 8.09
N LEU A 92 -4.55 -9.67 7.87
CA LEU A 92 -5.12 -9.34 6.57
C LEU A 92 -4.22 -8.29 5.91
N GLN A 93 -3.70 -8.59 4.72
CA GLN A 93 -2.94 -7.62 3.92
C GLN A 93 -3.77 -7.15 2.73
N VAL A 94 -3.81 -5.85 2.51
CA VAL A 94 -4.40 -5.19 1.34
C VAL A 94 -3.27 -4.59 0.51
N HIS A 95 -3.17 -4.98 -0.75
CA HIS A 95 -2.09 -4.60 -1.65
C HIS A 95 -2.56 -3.65 -2.75
N CYS A 96 -1.69 -2.72 -3.13
CA CYS A 96 -1.75 -2.03 -4.41
C CYS A 96 -0.39 -2.15 -5.09
N GLU A 97 -0.28 -3.11 -6.00
CA GLU A 97 0.93 -3.35 -6.77
C GLU A 97 0.95 -2.51 -8.04
N LEU A 98 2.06 -1.81 -8.26
CA LEU A 98 2.37 -1.07 -9.47
C LEU A 98 3.53 -1.79 -10.17
N ARG A 99 3.27 -2.40 -11.32
CA ARG A 99 4.26 -3.21 -12.04
C ARG A 99 4.75 -2.48 -13.29
N TYR A 100 6.05 -2.52 -13.52
CA TYR A 100 6.74 -1.85 -14.63
C TYR A 100 7.57 -2.85 -15.40
N GLU A 101 7.66 -2.63 -16.71
CA GLU A 101 8.66 -3.31 -17.53
C GLU A 101 10.06 -2.99 -17.01
N ARG A 102 10.98 -3.95 -17.18
CA ARG A 102 12.35 -3.76 -16.72
C ARG A 102 13.07 -2.70 -17.52
N GLU A 103 13.67 -1.77 -16.81
CA GLU A 103 14.59 -0.79 -17.34
C GLU A 103 15.86 -0.79 -16.48
N PRO A 104 17.06 -0.60 -17.07
CA PRO A 104 18.31 -0.60 -16.31
C PRO A 104 18.31 0.38 -15.12
N VAL A 105 17.61 1.52 -15.26
CA VAL A 105 17.49 2.52 -14.20
C VAL A 105 16.63 2.06 -13.03
N LEU A 106 15.60 1.23 -13.28
CA LEU A 106 14.75 0.66 -12.24
C LEU A 106 15.42 -0.53 -11.57
N ASP A 107 16.07 -1.40 -12.35
CA ASP A 107 16.86 -2.51 -11.80
C ASP A 107 18.01 -2.03 -10.90
N ALA A 108 18.60 -0.87 -11.21
CA ALA A 108 19.65 -0.26 -10.40
C ALA A 108 19.18 0.21 -9.01
N LEU A 109 17.86 0.36 -8.80
CA LEU A 109 17.30 0.69 -7.48
C LEU A 109 17.39 -0.50 -6.51
N GLY A 110 17.56 -1.72 -7.03
CA GLY A 110 17.58 -2.94 -6.22
C GLY A 110 16.22 -3.21 -5.56
N SER A 111 16.24 -3.60 -4.29
CA SER A 111 15.05 -3.80 -3.47
C SER A 111 15.09 -2.92 -2.23
N PHE A 112 13.92 -2.55 -1.73
CA PHE A 112 13.75 -1.75 -0.53
C PHE A 112 12.40 -2.06 0.10
N ASP A 113 12.34 -2.01 1.42
CA ASP A 113 11.11 -2.09 2.18
C ASP A 113 11.17 -1.15 3.39
N SER A 114 10.01 -0.65 3.80
CA SER A 114 9.87 0.17 4.99
C SER A 114 8.48 0.01 5.59
N TRP A 115 8.45 -0.24 6.90
CA TRP A 115 7.24 -0.32 7.68
C TRP A 115 6.95 0.97 8.44
N PHE A 116 5.67 1.29 8.54
CA PHE A 116 5.12 2.24 9.49
C PHE A 116 3.98 1.55 10.25
N PHE A 117 3.87 1.75 11.55
CA PHE A 117 2.76 1.22 12.33
C PHE A 117 2.00 2.35 13.00
N HIS A 118 0.69 2.36 12.84
CA HIS A 118 -0.15 3.28 13.59
C HIS A 118 -0.06 3.01 15.09
N ASP A 119 -0.34 4.04 15.88
CA ASP A 119 -0.30 3.99 17.35
C ASP A 119 1.09 3.67 17.94
N THR A 120 2.14 3.77 17.12
CA THR A 120 3.54 3.92 17.55
C THR A 120 3.96 5.40 17.59
N ASN A 121 5.18 5.69 18.07
CA ASN A 121 5.72 7.05 18.12
C ASN A 121 6.19 7.60 16.75
N GLY A 122 5.89 6.92 15.64
CA GLY A 122 6.26 7.37 14.30
C GLY A 122 5.38 8.51 13.79
N ASP A 123 5.96 9.40 12.99
CA ASP A 123 5.23 10.42 12.24
C ASP A 123 4.91 9.91 10.83
N LEU A 124 3.62 9.80 10.51
CA LEU A 124 3.13 9.30 9.22
C LEU A 124 3.53 10.23 8.06
N ASP A 125 3.56 11.54 8.28
CA ASP A 125 3.92 12.52 7.25
C ASP A 125 5.42 12.46 6.95
N GLU A 126 6.24 12.27 7.99
CA GLU A 126 7.68 12.03 7.81
C GLU A 126 7.95 10.73 7.05
N TRP A 127 7.20 9.65 7.36
CA TRP A 127 7.31 8.39 6.64
C TRP A 127 6.89 8.54 5.17
N PHE A 128 5.76 9.20 4.88
CA PHE A 128 5.36 9.48 3.50
C PHE A 128 6.40 10.30 2.74
N ALA A 129 6.94 11.35 3.35
CA ALA A 129 7.99 12.16 2.75
C ALA A 129 9.27 11.35 2.48
N ALA A 130 9.55 10.33 3.30
CA ALA A 130 10.62 9.39 3.06
C ALA A 130 10.35 8.48 1.86
N MET A 131 9.17 7.88 1.79
CA MET A 131 8.81 6.97 0.69
C MET A 131 8.68 7.68 -0.65
N GLU A 132 8.20 8.94 -0.67
CA GLU A 132 8.10 9.71 -1.92
C GLU A 132 9.47 9.95 -2.57
N ARG A 133 10.56 10.05 -1.78
CA ARG A 133 11.94 10.13 -2.32
C ARG A 133 12.34 8.87 -3.08
N HIS A 134 11.88 7.69 -2.63
CA HIS A 134 12.11 6.43 -3.34
C HIS A 134 11.27 6.32 -4.62
N LEU A 135 10.17 7.06 -4.71
CA LEU A 135 9.30 7.10 -5.88
C LEU A 135 9.70 8.15 -6.92
N GLU A 136 10.69 9.01 -6.69
CA GLU A 136 11.02 10.15 -7.57
C GLU A 136 11.12 9.79 -9.05
N LEU A 137 11.80 8.67 -9.37
CA LEU A 137 11.96 8.17 -10.75
C LEU A 137 10.69 7.57 -11.35
N LEU A 138 9.70 7.27 -10.53
CA LEU A 138 8.44 6.60 -10.88
C LEU A 138 7.25 7.56 -10.88
N LEU A 139 7.28 8.68 -10.15
CA LEU A 139 6.13 9.59 -9.99
C LEU A 139 5.54 10.08 -11.32
N ALA A 140 6.37 10.27 -12.35
CA ALA A 140 5.94 10.67 -13.70
C ALA A 140 5.63 9.49 -14.63
N ARG A 141 5.97 8.27 -14.22
CA ARG A 141 5.76 7.04 -15.00
C ARG A 141 4.34 6.53 -14.85
N ARG A 142 3.99 5.66 -15.78
CA ARG A 142 2.77 4.86 -15.73
C ARG A 142 3.18 3.41 -15.50
N PRO A 143 2.60 2.72 -14.52
CA PRO A 143 2.76 1.28 -14.42
C PRO A 143 2.13 0.61 -15.64
N SER A 144 2.74 -0.49 -16.08
CA SER A 144 2.20 -1.35 -17.13
C SER A 144 0.97 -2.12 -16.65
N GLU A 145 0.94 -2.43 -15.35
CA GLU A 145 -0.15 -3.14 -14.70
C GLU A 145 -0.32 -2.61 -13.27
N ILE A 146 -1.58 -2.56 -12.83
CA ILE A 146 -1.94 -2.23 -11.45
C ILE A 146 -2.83 -3.36 -10.94
N ASP A 147 -2.42 -3.97 -9.84
CA ASP A 147 -3.16 -5.05 -9.18
C ASP A 147 -3.57 -4.62 -7.78
N VAL A 148 -4.81 -4.92 -7.39
CA VAL A 148 -5.38 -4.52 -6.10
C VAL A 148 -6.18 -5.68 -5.54
N TYR A 149 -5.63 -6.30 -4.50
CA TYR A 149 -6.16 -7.50 -3.89
C TYR A 149 -5.93 -7.47 -2.38
N GLU A 150 -6.57 -8.39 -1.68
CA GLU A 150 -6.35 -8.66 -0.27
C GLU A 150 -6.10 -10.14 -0.07
N GLU A 151 -5.29 -10.49 0.94
CA GLU A 151 -5.04 -11.88 1.30
C GLU A 151 -4.82 -12.04 2.81
N PRO A 152 -5.22 -13.18 3.39
CA PRO A 152 -4.82 -13.57 4.74
C PRO A 152 -3.37 -14.09 4.73
N VAL A 153 -2.59 -13.71 5.75
CA VAL A 153 -1.17 -14.06 5.95
C VAL A 153 -0.96 -14.75 7.29
#